data_AF-A0AA37I2F4-F1
#
_entry.id   AF-A0AA37I2F4-F1
#
_cell.length_a   1.000
_cell.length_b   1.000
_cell.length_c   1.000
_cell.angle_alpha   90.00
_cell.angle_beta   90.00
_cell.angle_gamma   90.00
#
_symmetry.space_group_name_H-M   'P 1'
#
loop_
_entity.id
_entity.type
_entity.pdbx_description
1 polymer ?
#
loop_
_entity_poly.entity_id
_entity_poly.type
_entity_poly.pdbx_seq_one_letter_code
_entity_poly.pdbx_strand_id
1 'polypeptide(L)'
;MMKKLISSLLMAFVCVGAMAEQDTKEYKTFVKNDHHVFYCTHNGILVVVDPTEGGIFEPNITVINESGHDFVFEPKKIKAYAYAIPGINSKSARYRTERFLAKGDTLGFDKDELVVYTPEKYSKKRTKTMWWSDFIGELVVAGVESIGTNDKRTEYWNDVRRDRRIQDAEDARQLEKARISEGYWRANTIFNYSEHEGFIAIKSVHTQYLILDIPVDGENFHFLIDNNKKY
;
A
#
# COMPACT_ATOMS: atom_id res chain seq x y z
N MET A 1 20.45 44.50 -61.95
CA MET A 1 19.68 45.60 -61.30
C MET A 1 19.45 45.19 -59.86
N MET A 2 20.37 45.48 -58.92
CA MET A 2 20.39 46.69 -58.05
C MET A 2 19.01 47.03 -57.48
N LYS A 3 18.74 46.63 -56.23
CA LYS A 3 18.99 47.34 -54.95
C LYS A 3 17.74 48.05 -54.47
N LYS A 4 17.18 47.60 -53.35
CA LYS A 4 16.95 48.48 -52.19
C LYS A 4 17.38 47.74 -50.92
N LEU A 5 18.41 48.32 -50.32
CA LEU A 5 18.95 48.08 -48.98
C LEU A 5 18.30 49.10 -48.03
N ILE A 6 18.59 48.96 -46.73
CA ILE A 6 18.40 49.89 -45.59
C ILE A 6 17.19 49.46 -44.73
N SER A 7 17.28 49.23 -43.42
CA SER A 7 18.41 49.22 -42.47
C SER A 7 17.91 48.75 -41.10
N SER A 8 18.81 48.11 -40.35
CA SER A 8 18.98 48.16 -38.88
C SER A 8 17.77 47.95 -37.95
N LEU A 9 17.81 46.86 -37.18
CA LEU A 9 18.02 47.01 -35.74
C LEU A 9 18.70 45.76 -35.17
N LEU A 10 19.93 45.98 -34.67
CA LEU A 10 20.58 45.12 -33.71
C LEU A 10 19.82 45.25 -32.39
N MET A 11 19.34 44.17 -31.81
CA MET A 11 19.15 44.08 -30.36
C MET A 11 19.56 42.69 -29.91
N ALA A 12 20.73 42.64 -29.28
CA ALA A 12 21.06 41.57 -28.35
C ALA A 12 20.00 41.61 -27.23
N PHE A 13 19.22 40.54 -27.11
CA PHE A 13 18.63 40.18 -25.84
C PHE A 13 19.33 38.93 -25.36
N VAL A 14 20.32 39.15 -24.49
CA VAL A 14 20.62 38.24 -23.40
C VAL A 14 19.35 38.13 -22.58
N CYS A 15 18.51 37.16 -22.91
CA CYS A 15 17.57 36.63 -21.95
C CYS A 15 18.21 35.37 -21.38
N VAL A 16 18.94 35.57 -20.29
CA VAL A 16 19.01 34.62 -19.19
C VAL A 16 17.55 34.40 -18.76
N GLY A 17 16.84 33.56 -19.48
CA GLY A 17 15.65 32.91 -18.98
C GLY A 17 16.19 31.71 -18.24
N ALA A 18 16.27 31.82 -16.91
CA ALA A 18 16.28 30.65 -16.06
C ALA A 18 15.18 29.73 -16.60
N MET A 19 15.58 28.64 -17.24
CA MET A 19 14.66 27.56 -17.51
C MET A 19 14.17 27.16 -16.13
N ALA A 20 12.93 27.50 -15.82
CA ALA A 20 12.21 26.81 -14.78
C ALA A 20 12.29 25.35 -15.20
N GLU A 21 13.20 24.61 -14.56
CA GLU A 21 13.22 23.17 -14.57
C GLU A 21 11.77 22.77 -14.32
N GLN A 22 11.12 22.15 -15.30
CA GLN A 22 9.79 21.61 -15.07
C GLN A 22 10.00 20.55 -14.00
N ASP A 23 9.72 20.89 -12.74
CA ASP A 23 9.83 20.00 -11.60
C ASP A 23 8.78 18.90 -11.76
N THR A 24 9.12 17.89 -12.53
CA THR A 24 8.25 16.77 -12.85
C THR A 24 8.58 15.62 -11.91
N LYS A 25 7.56 15.11 -11.22
CA LYS A 25 7.64 13.92 -10.36
C LYS A 25 8.37 12.77 -11.06
N GLU A 26 9.44 12.28 -10.44
CA GLU A 26 10.23 11.18 -10.96
C GLU A 26 9.82 9.84 -10.33
N TYR A 27 8.96 9.07 -11.01
CA TYR A 27 8.54 7.74 -10.56
C TYR A 27 9.53 6.66 -10.98
N LYS A 28 9.97 5.84 -10.02
CA LYS A 28 10.93 4.76 -10.21
C LYS A 28 10.52 3.53 -9.40
N THR A 29 11.14 2.39 -9.71
CA THR A 29 10.93 1.13 -8.98
C THR A 29 12.25 0.40 -8.76
N PHE A 30 12.39 -0.30 -7.64
CA PHE A 30 13.46 -1.27 -7.42
C PHE A 30 12.89 -2.59 -6.90
N VAL A 31 13.71 -3.63 -6.81
CA VAL A 31 13.28 -4.96 -6.36
C VAL A 31 13.81 -5.22 -4.96
N LYS A 32 12.92 -5.66 -4.06
CA LYS A 32 13.22 -6.11 -2.70
C LYS A 32 12.39 -7.37 -2.44
N ASN A 33 13.03 -8.45 -2.00
CA ASN A 33 12.35 -9.74 -1.72
C ASN A 33 11.41 -10.21 -2.85
N ASP A 34 11.86 -10.16 -4.11
CA ASP A 34 11.08 -10.54 -5.31
C ASP A 34 9.81 -9.69 -5.58
N HIS A 35 9.66 -8.57 -4.87
CA HIS A 35 8.59 -7.59 -5.05
C HIS A 35 9.15 -6.25 -5.53
N HIS A 36 8.36 -5.55 -6.35
CA HIS A 36 8.64 -4.16 -6.68
C HIS A 36 8.35 -3.25 -5.48
N VAL A 37 9.30 -2.41 -5.15
CA VAL A 37 9.12 -1.22 -4.32
C VAL A 37 9.06 0.00 -5.22
N PHE A 38 8.07 0.85 -5.01
CA PHE A 38 7.77 2.01 -5.84
C PHE A 38 8.21 3.25 -5.11
N TYR A 39 8.81 4.21 -5.81
CA TYR A 39 9.17 5.48 -5.18
C TYR A 39 9.07 6.65 -6.15
N CYS A 40 8.88 7.83 -5.59
CA CYS A 40 8.77 9.07 -6.34
C CYS A 40 9.48 10.18 -5.57
N THR A 41 10.32 10.93 -6.27
CA THR A 41 10.97 12.15 -5.74
C THR A 41 10.40 13.38 -6.42
N HIS A 42 10.10 14.42 -5.64
CA HIS A 42 9.64 15.73 -6.13
C HIS A 42 9.81 16.79 -5.05
N ASN A 43 10.29 17.99 -5.40
CA ASN A 43 10.53 19.11 -4.46
C ASN A 43 11.34 18.71 -3.20
N GLY A 44 12.31 17.79 -3.33
CA GLY A 44 13.09 17.28 -2.20
C GLY A 44 12.28 16.42 -1.21
N ILE A 45 11.16 15.85 -1.65
CA ILE A 45 10.38 14.87 -0.91
C ILE A 45 10.46 13.54 -1.67
N LEU A 46 10.88 12.48 -0.98
CA LEU A 46 10.88 11.11 -1.48
C LEU A 46 9.75 10.33 -0.81
N VAL A 47 8.82 9.81 -1.60
CA VAL A 47 7.76 8.91 -1.14
C VAL A 47 8.05 7.51 -1.65
N VAL A 48 8.10 6.54 -0.75
CA VAL A 48 8.32 5.12 -1.03
C VAL A 48 7.09 4.33 -0.64
N VAL A 49 6.68 3.39 -1.48
CA VAL A 49 5.61 2.43 -1.24
C VAL A 49 6.18 1.02 -1.38
N ASP A 50 6.26 0.32 -0.26
CA ASP A 50 6.83 -1.02 -0.14
C ASP A 50 5.74 -2.05 0.20
N PRO A 51 5.33 -2.90 -0.76
CA PRO A 51 4.33 -3.95 -0.53
C PRO A 51 4.93 -5.28 -0.04
N THR A 52 6.22 -5.36 0.32
CA THR A 52 6.91 -6.65 0.60
C THR A 52 6.36 -7.44 1.79
N GLU A 53 6.06 -6.78 2.91
CA GLU A 53 5.63 -7.48 4.13
C GLU A 53 4.12 -7.78 4.14
N GLY A 54 3.30 -6.76 3.93
CA GLY A 54 1.84 -6.83 4.02
C GLY A 54 1.12 -7.08 2.69
N GLY A 55 1.87 -7.17 1.59
CA GLY A 55 1.32 -7.17 0.24
C GLY A 55 0.77 -5.80 -0.15
N ILE A 56 0.17 -5.72 -1.34
CA ILE A 56 -0.34 -4.45 -1.88
C ILE A 56 -1.45 -3.81 -1.01
N PHE A 57 -2.15 -4.59 -0.17
CA PHE A 57 -3.23 -4.08 0.68
C PHE A 57 -2.78 -3.65 2.07
N GLU A 58 -1.54 -3.95 2.44
CA GLU A 58 -0.92 -3.46 3.68
C GLU A 58 0.49 -2.93 3.36
N PRO A 59 0.64 -1.97 2.42
CA PRO A 59 1.95 -1.49 2.05
C PRO A 59 2.52 -0.59 3.15
N ASN A 60 3.84 -0.69 3.35
CA ASN A 60 4.59 0.31 4.10
C ASN A 60 4.76 1.54 3.22
N ILE A 61 4.53 2.71 3.81
CA ILE A 61 4.71 4.00 3.19
C ILE A 61 5.79 4.73 3.97
N THR A 62 6.86 5.09 3.28
CA THR A 62 7.93 5.91 3.83
C THR A 62 7.93 7.26 3.13
N VAL A 63 7.93 8.34 3.91
CA VAL A 63 8.10 9.71 3.40
C VAL A 63 9.40 10.26 3.99
N ILE A 64 10.31 10.67 3.11
CA ILE A 64 11.65 11.14 3.45
C ILE A 64 11.77 12.58 2.99
N ASN A 65 12.18 13.45 3.92
CA ASN A 65 12.46 14.84 3.63
C ASN A 65 13.94 15.04 3.27
N GLU A 66 14.20 15.22 1.98
CA GLU A 66 15.52 15.53 1.44
C GLU A 66 15.72 17.05 1.23
N SER A 67 14.64 17.84 1.32
CA SER A 67 14.63 19.28 1.03
C SER A 67 15.28 20.15 2.10
N GLY A 68 15.32 19.66 3.35
CA GLY A 68 15.76 20.50 4.47
C GLY A 68 14.70 21.51 4.95
N HIS A 69 13.45 21.41 4.52
CA HIS A 69 12.35 22.30 4.90
C HIS A 69 11.19 21.54 5.53
N ASP A 70 10.46 22.16 6.45
CA ASP A 70 9.27 21.55 7.04
C ASP A 70 8.19 21.37 5.97
N PHE A 71 7.54 20.21 5.96
CA PHE A 71 6.45 19.89 5.04
C PHE A 71 5.24 19.34 5.81
N VAL A 72 4.05 19.47 5.21
CA VAL A 72 2.83 18.94 5.82
C VAL A 72 2.48 17.57 5.24
N PHE A 73 2.40 16.55 6.10
CA PHE A 73 1.88 15.24 5.70
C PHE A 73 0.60 14.89 6.44
N GLU A 74 -0.44 14.50 5.69
CA GLU A 74 -1.74 14.13 6.22
C GLU A 74 -2.10 12.69 5.83
N PRO A 75 -1.62 11.68 6.59
CA PRO A 75 -1.80 10.27 6.25
C PRO A 75 -3.27 9.85 6.18
N LYS A 76 -4.15 10.52 6.94
CA LYS A 76 -5.59 10.29 6.91
C LYS A 76 -6.24 10.65 5.57
N LYS A 77 -5.56 11.43 4.74
CA LYS A 77 -6.01 11.80 3.39
C LYS A 77 -5.49 10.85 2.31
N ILE A 78 -4.69 9.84 2.65
CA ILE A 78 -4.27 8.81 1.68
C ILE A 78 -5.51 8.09 1.16
N LYS A 79 -5.59 7.95 -0.17
CA LYS A 79 -6.68 7.25 -0.83
C LYS A 79 -6.15 6.06 -1.62
N ALA A 80 -6.93 4.98 -1.59
CA ALA A 80 -6.66 3.77 -2.34
C ALA A 80 -7.80 3.50 -3.30
N TYR A 81 -7.48 2.98 -4.48
CA TYR A 81 -8.49 2.67 -5.50
C TYR A 81 -8.13 1.39 -6.23
N ALA A 82 -9.15 0.78 -6.81
CA ALA A 82 -9.01 -0.28 -7.79
C ALA A 82 -9.76 0.10 -9.06
N TYR A 83 -9.31 -0.45 -10.19
CA TYR A 83 -10.12 -0.41 -11.40
C TYR A 83 -11.34 -1.31 -11.23
N ALA A 84 -12.49 -0.81 -11.65
CA ALA A 84 -13.76 -1.50 -11.61
C ALA A 84 -14.40 -1.54 -13.00
N ILE A 85 -15.01 -2.68 -13.33
CA ILE A 85 -15.80 -2.84 -14.55
C ILE A 85 -17.10 -2.05 -14.39
N PRO A 86 -17.38 -1.06 -15.25
CA PRO A 86 -18.60 -0.27 -15.17
C PRO A 86 -19.85 -1.14 -15.31
N GLY A 87 -20.90 -0.80 -14.55
CA GLY A 87 -22.17 -1.53 -14.58
C GLY A 87 -22.20 -2.89 -13.86
N ILE A 88 -21.07 -3.36 -13.32
CA ILE A 88 -21.03 -4.62 -12.54
C ILE A 88 -21.13 -4.33 -11.04
N ASN A 89 -22.24 -4.73 -10.43
CA ASN A 89 -22.48 -4.53 -8.99
C ASN A 89 -21.89 -5.66 -8.10
N SER A 90 -21.60 -6.83 -8.66
CA SER A 90 -21.07 -7.96 -7.89
C SER A 90 -19.62 -7.73 -7.50
N LYS A 91 -19.31 -7.66 -6.20
CA LYS A 91 -17.95 -7.46 -5.69
C LYS A 91 -16.93 -8.49 -6.18
N SER A 92 -17.35 -9.74 -6.40
CA SER A 92 -16.45 -10.82 -6.84
C SER A 92 -16.07 -10.72 -8.32
N ALA A 93 -16.84 -9.97 -9.11
CA ALA A 93 -16.63 -9.78 -10.55
C ALA A 93 -16.18 -8.36 -10.90
N ARG A 94 -16.62 -7.34 -10.14
CA ARG A 94 -16.40 -5.92 -10.42
C ARG A 94 -14.91 -5.56 -10.57
N TYR A 95 -14.04 -6.17 -9.77
CA TYR A 95 -12.61 -5.87 -9.76
C TYR A 95 -11.75 -6.87 -10.55
N ARG A 96 -12.39 -7.87 -11.20
CA ARG A 96 -11.70 -8.89 -12.03
C ARG A 96 -11.30 -8.35 -13.39
N THR A 97 -10.54 -7.27 -13.38
CA THR A 97 -10.15 -6.53 -14.58
C THR A 97 -9.08 -7.25 -15.39
N GLU A 98 -8.39 -8.26 -14.82
CA GLU A 98 -7.37 -9.06 -15.50
C GLU A 98 -7.88 -9.75 -16.78
N ARG A 99 -9.18 -10.04 -16.85
CA ARG A 99 -9.82 -10.64 -18.02
C ARG A 99 -9.94 -9.68 -19.22
N PHE A 100 -9.80 -8.38 -18.97
CA PHE A 100 -10.01 -7.31 -19.93
C PHE A 100 -8.76 -6.44 -20.13
N LEU A 101 -7.85 -6.41 -19.14
CA LEU A 101 -6.63 -5.60 -19.11
C LEU A 101 -5.41 -6.24 -19.82
N ALA A 102 -5.57 -7.36 -20.54
CA ALA A 102 -4.47 -8.06 -21.22
C ALA A 102 -3.65 -7.20 -22.22
N LYS A 103 -4.07 -5.96 -22.50
CA LYS A 103 -3.38 -5.00 -23.39
C LYS A 103 -2.92 -3.70 -22.73
N GLY A 104 -3.01 -3.58 -21.39
CA GLY A 104 -2.58 -2.37 -20.67
C GLY A 104 -3.44 -1.13 -20.91
N ASP A 105 -4.58 -1.27 -21.61
CA ASP A 105 -5.52 -0.19 -21.84
C ASP A 105 -6.50 -0.11 -20.68
N THR A 106 -6.33 0.90 -19.84
CA THR A 106 -7.21 1.21 -18.71
C THR A 106 -8.40 2.10 -19.12
N LEU A 107 -8.49 2.49 -20.40
CA LEU A 107 -9.60 3.26 -20.93
C LEU A 107 -10.90 2.45 -20.83
N GLY A 108 -11.85 2.97 -20.05
CA GLY A 108 -13.18 2.37 -19.89
C GLY A 108 -13.41 1.65 -18.57
N PHE A 109 -12.46 1.68 -17.61
CA PHE A 109 -12.71 1.25 -16.24
C PHE A 109 -13.00 2.44 -15.32
N ASP A 110 -13.87 2.24 -14.35
CA ASP A 110 -14.11 3.20 -13.27
C ASP A 110 -12.98 3.10 -12.23
N LYS A 111 -12.56 4.23 -11.66
CA LYS A 111 -11.69 4.28 -10.48
C LYS A 111 -12.57 4.23 -9.24
N ASP A 112 -12.64 3.06 -8.59
CA ASP A 112 -13.49 2.84 -7.42
C ASP A 112 -12.67 2.99 -6.13
N GLU A 113 -13.10 3.91 -5.25
CA GLU A 113 -12.39 4.20 -3.99
C GLU A 113 -12.56 3.05 -3.00
N LEU A 114 -11.41 2.51 -2.55
CA LEU A 114 -11.34 1.46 -1.56
C LEU A 114 -11.31 2.04 -0.16
N VAL A 115 -11.84 1.28 0.80
CA VAL A 115 -11.81 1.67 2.21
C VAL A 115 -10.40 1.46 2.76
N VAL A 116 -9.73 2.55 3.14
CA VAL A 116 -8.57 2.53 4.04
C VAL A 116 -9.10 2.42 5.47
N TYR A 117 -8.66 1.40 6.21
CA TYR A 117 -9.11 1.20 7.59
C TYR A 117 -8.53 2.27 8.52
N THR A 118 -9.14 2.43 9.68
CA THR A 118 -8.48 3.04 10.84
C THR A 118 -7.75 1.95 11.63
N PRO A 119 -6.73 2.27 12.44
CA PRO A 119 -6.01 1.25 13.22
C PRO A 119 -6.97 0.42 14.08
N GLU A 120 -7.95 1.06 14.72
CA GLU A 120 -8.98 0.38 15.53
C GLU A 120 -9.84 -0.60 14.72
N LYS A 121 -10.30 -0.18 13.53
CA LYS A 121 -11.13 -1.03 12.67
C LYS A 121 -10.31 -2.20 12.12
N TYR A 122 -9.05 -1.95 11.77
CA TYR A 122 -8.14 -2.96 11.26
C TYR A 122 -7.80 -3.99 12.35
N SER A 123 -7.47 -3.53 13.57
CA SER A 123 -7.21 -4.41 14.73
C SER A 123 -8.41 -5.33 15.03
N LYS A 124 -9.63 -4.79 15.05
CA LYS A 124 -10.85 -5.59 15.23
C LYS A 124 -11.04 -6.62 14.12
N LYS A 125 -10.79 -6.23 12.87
CA LYS A 125 -10.88 -7.13 11.71
C LYS A 125 -9.86 -8.26 11.81
N ARG A 126 -8.58 -7.96 12.07
CA ARG A 126 -7.51 -8.95 12.21
C ARG A 126 -7.76 -9.90 13.36
N THR A 127 -8.15 -9.38 14.52
CA THR A 127 -8.56 -10.19 15.67
C THR A 127 -9.67 -11.18 15.32
N LYS A 128 -10.69 -10.73 14.58
CA LYS A 128 -11.78 -11.60 14.12
C LYS A 128 -11.30 -12.65 13.12
N THR A 129 -10.43 -12.28 12.19
CA THR A 129 -9.85 -13.23 11.21
C THR A 129 -9.03 -14.31 11.89
N MET A 130 -8.18 -13.94 12.85
CA MET A 130 -7.38 -14.88 13.63
C MET A 130 -8.28 -15.85 14.40
N TRP A 131 -9.28 -15.33 15.10
CA TRP A 131 -10.27 -16.15 15.81
C TRP A 131 -10.96 -17.19 14.90
N TRP A 132 -11.34 -16.81 13.67
CA TRP A 132 -11.94 -17.75 12.72
C TRP A 132 -10.94 -18.81 12.23
N SER A 133 -9.67 -18.43 12.04
CA SER A 133 -8.61 -19.37 11.68
C SER A 133 -8.40 -20.40 12.79
N ASP A 134 -8.33 -19.94 14.03
CA ASP A 134 -8.15 -20.79 15.21
C ASP A 134 -9.33 -21.74 15.37
N PHE A 135 -10.56 -21.25 15.24
CA PHE A 135 -11.77 -22.07 15.30
C PHE A 135 -11.81 -23.17 14.23
N ILE A 136 -11.45 -22.85 12.98
CA ILE A 136 -11.39 -23.87 11.91
C ILE A 136 -10.30 -24.89 12.20
N GLY A 137 -9.12 -24.45 12.67
CA GLY A 137 -8.02 -25.34 13.06
C GLY A 137 -8.44 -26.30 14.16
N GLU A 138 -9.12 -25.81 15.21
CA GLU A 138 -9.64 -26.63 16.30
C GLU A 138 -10.67 -27.66 15.82
N LEU A 139 -11.61 -27.28 14.96
CA LEU A 139 -12.58 -28.21 14.40
C LEU A 139 -11.92 -29.34 13.61
N VAL A 140 -10.89 -29.03 12.82
CA VAL A 140 -10.13 -30.04 12.07
C VAL A 140 -9.40 -30.98 13.02
N VAL A 141 -8.72 -30.45 14.04
CA VAL A 141 -8.00 -31.27 15.03
C VAL A 141 -8.96 -32.15 15.83
N ALA A 142 -10.08 -31.61 16.30
CA ALA A 142 -11.10 -32.37 17.01
C ALA A 142 -11.69 -33.50 16.15
N GLY A 143 -11.92 -33.24 14.86
CA GLY A 143 -12.34 -34.25 13.89
C GLY A 143 -11.33 -35.39 13.76
N VAL A 144 -10.03 -35.09 13.69
CA VAL A 144 -8.95 -36.10 13.65
C VAL A 144 -8.84 -36.87 14.97
N GLU A 145 -8.93 -36.19 16.11
CA GLU A 145 -8.88 -36.81 17.45
C GLU A 145 -10.04 -37.81 17.65
N SER A 146 -11.23 -37.53 17.10
CA SER A 146 -12.39 -38.41 17.20
C SER A 146 -12.30 -39.74 16.43
N ILE A 147 -11.29 -39.89 15.55
CA ILE A 147 -11.10 -41.08 14.70
C ILE A 147 -10.09 -42.07 15.34
N GLY A 148 -9.31 -41.64 16.35
CA GLY A 148 -8.28 -42.45 17.00
C GLY A 148 -8.77 -43.33 18.17
N THR A 149 -7.94 -44.26 18.63
CA THR A 149 -8.21 -45.09 19.83
C THR A 149 -8.10 -44.29 21.12
N ASN A 150 -9.20 -44.19 21.87
CA ASN A 150 -9.33 -43.46 23.15
C ASN A 150 -8.72 -44.25 24.34
N ASP A 151 -7.43 -44.12 24.55
CA ASP A 151 -6.79 -44.40 25.85
C ASP A 151 -6.60 -43.09 26.64
N LYS A 152 -6.72 -43.15 27.98
CA LYS A 152 -6.58 -42.02 28.91
C LYS A 152 -5.27 -41.26 28.74
N ARG A 153 -4.19 -41.97 28.37
CA ARG A 153 -2.90 -41.33 28.05
C ARG A 153 -3.02 -40.44 26.82
N THR A 154 -3.68 -40.92 25.77
CA THR A 154 -3.88 -40.16 24.51
C THR A 154 -4.76 -38.94 24.76
N GLU A 155 -5.82 -39.08 25.54
CA GLU A 155 -6.71 -37.98 25.95
C GLU A 155 -5.91 -36.87 26.68
N TYR A 156 -5.09 -37.23 27.67
CA TYR A 156 -4.24 -36.27 28.38
C TYR A 156 -3.30 -35.48 27.44
N TRP A 157 -2.63 -36.17 26.50
CA TRP A 157 -1.75 -35.49 25.54
C TRP A 157 -2.50 -34.67 24.49
N ASN A 158 -3.77 -34.96 24.22
CA ASN A 158 -4.63 -34.12 23.37
C ASN A 158 -5.00 -32.82 24.10
N ASP A 159 -5.35 -32.90 25.38
CA ASP A 159 -5.70 -31.75 26.21
C ASP A 159 -4.50 -30.79 26.38
N VAL A 160 -3.32 -31.31 26.74
CA VAL A 160 -2.09 -30.50 26.86
C VAL A 160 -1.74 -29.80 25.54
N ARG A 161 -1.94 -30.47 24.40
CA ARG A 161 -1.72 -29.86 23.07
C ARG A 161 -2.77 -28.80 22.76
N ARG A 162 -4.02 -28.97 23.21
CA ARG A 162 -5.09 -27.99 23.04
C ARG A 162 -4.79 -26.72 23.82
N ASP A 163 -4.42 -26.83 25.10
CA ASP A 163 -4.08 -25.68 25.93
C ASP A 163 -2.89 -24.89 25.38
N ARG A 164 -1.87 -25.59 24.86
CA ARG A 164 -0.74 -24.93 24.20
C ARG A 164 -1.17 -24.16 22.96
N ARG A 165 -2.01 -24.74 22.09
CA ARG A 165 -2.53 -24.05 20.90
C ARG A 165 -3.31 -22.78 21.26
N ILE A 166 -4.11 -22.84 22.34
CA ILE A 166 -4.86 -21.69 22.84
C ILE A 166 -3.90 -20.58 23.29
N GLN A 167 -2.83 -20.94 24.00
CA GLN A 167 -1.80 -19.98 24.43
C GLN A 167 -1.06 -19.37 23.23
N ASP A 168 -0.59 -20.20 22.30
CA ASP A 168 0.10 -19.74 21.09
C ASP A 168 -0.79 -18.78 20.27
N ALA A 169 -2.10 -19.06 20.18
CA ALA A 169 -3.06 -18.20 19.51
C ALA A 169 -3.25 -16.85 20.23
N GLU A 170 -3.32 -16.84 21.56
CA GLU A 170 -3.42 -15.58 22.32
C GLU A 170 -2.15 -14.75 22.20
N ASP A 171 -0.97 -15.38 22.27
CA ASP A 171 0.32 -14.70 22.08
C ASP A 171 0.42 -14.09 20.69
N ALA A 172 0.04 -14.83 19.65
CA ALA A 172 -0.03 -14.32 18.28
C ALA A 172 -0.99 -13.11 18.18
N ARG A 173 -2.14 -13.14 18.85
CA ARG A 173 -3.10 -12.02 18.86
C ARG A 173 -2.52 -10.78 19.54
N GLN A 174 -1.76 -10.94 20.61
CA GLN A 174 -1.13 -9.81 21.31
C GLN A 174 0.01 -9.22 20.47
N LEU A 175 0.85 -10.06 19.86
CA LEU A 175 1.90 -9.62 18.93
C LEU A 175 1.32 -8.84 17.74
N GLU A 176 0.23 -9.31 17.15
CA GLU A 176 -0.41 -8.60 16.04
C GLU A 176 -1.03 -7.27 16.48
N LYS A 177 -1.63 -7.19 17.68
CA LYS A 177 -2.10 -5.91 18.22
C LYS A 177 -0.95 -4.94 18.45
N ALA A 178 0.18 -5.41 18.96
CA ALA A 178 1.38 -4.61 19.14
C ALA A 178 1.89 -4.09 17.79
N ARG A 179 2.05 -4.97 16.78
CA ARG A 179 2.42 -4.61 15.39
C ARG A 179 1.51 -3.53 14.83
N ILE A 180 0.19 -3.66 14.98
CA ILE A 180 -0.77 -2.65 14.51
C ILE A 180 -0.63 -1.36 15.32
N SER A 181 -0.37 -1.41 16.63
CA SER A 181 -0.22 -0.19 17.43
C SER A 181 1.09 0.57 17.20
N GLU A 182 2.13 -0.15 16.75
CA GLU A 182 3.49 0.35 16.53
C GLU A 182 3.70 0.77 15.08
N GLY A 183 3.32 -0.07 14.11
CA GLY A 183 3.52 0.17 12.69
C GLY A 183 2.39 0.92 11.98
N TYR A 184 1.20 1.01 12.58
CA TYR A 184 0.10 1.78 11.98
C TYR A 184 0.31 3.25 12.29
N TRP A 185 0.57 4.00 11.22
CA TRP A 185 1.00 5.40 11.22
C TRP A 185 0.67 6.20 12.51
N ARG A 186 1.70 6.53 13.30
CA ARG A 186 1.59 7.46 14.43
C ARG A 186 1.80 8.89 13.91
N ALA A 187 0.73 9.69 13.91
CA ALA A 187 0.84 11.11 13.61
C ALA A 187 1.56 11.84 14.76
N ASN A 188 2.80 12.25 14.53
CA ASN A 188 3.54 13.32 15.20
C ASN A 188 4.90 13.48 14.48
N THR A 189 5.52 14.62 14.17
CA THR A 189 5.21 16.07 14.02
C THR A 189 6.57 16.69 13.61
N ILE A 190 6.61 17.48 12.53
CA ILE A 190 7.35 18.75 12.38
C ILE A 190 8.88 18.74 12.66
N PHE A 191 9.69 17.86 12.04
CA PHE A 191 11.16 18.06 12.10
C PHE A 191 11.88 17.83 10.77
N ASN A 192 12.94 18.59 10.60
CA ASN A 192 13.81 18.60 9.43
C ASN A 192 14.68 17.31 9.37
N TYR A 193 14.92 16.76 8.17
CA TYR A 193 15.56 15.43 7.95
C TYR A 193 14.84 14.25 8.64
N SER A 194 13.53 14.37 8.85
CA SER A 194 12.74 13.28 9.41
C SER A 194 12.39 12.26 8.31
N GLU A 195 12.54 10.99 8.67
CA GLU A 195 11.93 9.86 7.98
C GLU A 195 10.65 9.51 8.72
N HIS A 196 9.57 9.38 7.98
CA HIS A 196 8.29 8.93 8.50
C HIS A 196 7.88 7.64 7.81
N GLU A 197 7.84 6.56 8.57
CA GLU A 197 7.44 5.23 8.09
C GLU A 197 6.21 4.73 8.85
N GLY A 198 5.33 4.07 8.11
CA GLY A 198 4.24 3.27 8.69
C GLY A 198 3.46 2.56 7.59
N PHE A 199 2.60 1.62 7.98
CA PHE A 199 1.73 0.95 7.02
C PHE A 199 0.31 1.48 7.07
N ILE A 200 -0.39 1.32 5.95
CA ILE A 200 -1.84 1.53 5.85
C ILE A 200 -2.53 0.20 5.57
N ALA A 201 -3.70 -0.03 6.13
CA ALA A 201 -4.48 -1.23 5.81
C ALA A 201 -5.65 -0.89 4.89
N ILE A 202 -5.70 -1.55 3.75
CA ILE A 202 -6.71 -1.33 2.71
C ILE A 202 -7.65 -2.52 2.67
N LYS A 203 -8.93 -2.26 2.44
CA LYS A 203 -9.90 -3.32 2.21
C LYS A 203 -9.56 -4.09 0.93
N SER A 204 -9.01 -5.28 1.14
CA SER A 204 -8.69 -6.22 0.06
C SER A 204 -9.90 -6.50 -0.84
N VAL A 205 -9.63 -6.43 -2.14
CA VAL A 205 -10.49 -6.83 -3.25
C VAL A 205 -9.65 -7.66 -4.21
N HIS A 206 -10.28 -8.45 -5.08
CA HIS A 206 -9.54 -9.17 -6.11
C HIS A 206 -9.25 -8.22 -7.27
N THR A 207 -8.06 -7.62 -7.30
CA THR A 207 -7.61 -6.68 -8.34
C THR A 207 -6.21 -7.02 -8.82
N GLN A 208 -5.94 -6.73 -10.10
CA GLN A 208 -4.59 -6.75 -10.65
C GLN A 208 -3.80 -5.50 -10.28
N TYR A 209 -4.46 -4.34 -10.23
CA TYR A 209 -3.80 -3.06 -9.96
C TYR A 209 -4.40 -2.39 -8.73
N LEU A 210 -3.53 -1.81 -7.91
CA LEU A 210 -3.90 -0.89 -6.86
C LEU A 210 -3.37 0.50 -7.19
N ILE A 211 -4.21 1.50 -7.01
CA ILE A 211 -3.83 2.90 -7.19
C ILE A 211 -3.78 3.54 -5.81
N LEU A 212 -2.67 4.18 -5.47
CA LEU A 212 -2.53 4.96 -4.24
C LEU A 212 -2.29 6.43 -4.58
N ASP A 213 -3.09 7.30 -3.97
CA ASP A 213 -2.87 8.73 -3.98
C ASP A 213 -2.40 9.14 -2.57
N ILE A 214 -1.15 9.58 -2.46
CA ILE A 214 -0.49 9.93 -1.20
C ILE A 214 -0.26 11.45 -1.19
N PRO A 215 -1.04 12.22 -0.41
CA PRO A 215 -0.89 13.67 -0.34
C PRO A 215 0.26 14.05 0.59
N VAL A 216 1.26 14.76 0.06
CA VAL A 216 2.38 15.32 0.82
C VAL A 216 2.60 16.77 0.37
N ASP A 217 2.60 17.69 1.31
CA ASP A 217 2.87 19.13 1.12
C ASP A 217 1.99 19.82 0.06
N GLY A 218 0.71 19.45 0.01
CA GLY A 218 -0.23 19.96 -1.00
C GLY A 218 -0.12 19.27 -2.37
N GLU A 219 0.90 18.44 -2.58
CA GLU A 219 1.09 17.63 -3.78
C GLU A 219 0.57 16.21 -3.60
N ASN A 220 -0.01 15.63 -4.66
CA ASN A 220 -0.41 14.23 -4.67
C ASN A 220 0.60 13.35 -5.40
N PHE A 221 1.13 12.34 -4.72
CA PHE A 221 1.99 11.32 -5.28
C PHE A 221 1.14 10.12 -5.71
N HIS A 222 1.19 9.77 -7.00
CA HIS A 222 0.28 8.81 -7.62
C HIS A 222 1.01 7.51 -7.97
N PHE A 223 0.72 6.44 -7.25
CA PHE A 223 1.35 5.13 -7.47
C PHE A 223 0.36 4.15 -8.11
N LEU A 224 0.77 3.53 -9.21
CA LEU A 224 0.09 2.39 -9.81
C LEU A 224 0.89 1.12 -9.52
N ILE A 225 0.34 0.26 -8.67
CA ILE A 225 0.99 -0.95 -8.16
C ILE A 225 0.40 -2.16 -8.87
N ASP A 226 1.25 -2.95 -9.52
CA ASP A 226 0.86 -4.20 -10.18
C ASP A 226 1.04 -5.39 -9.23
N ASN A 227 -0.07 -6.06 -8.90
CA ASN A 227 -0.13 -7.20 -7.98
C ASN A 227 0.43 -8.50 -8.59
N ASN A 228 0.55 -8.57 -9.92
CA ASN A 228 0.96 -9.79 -10.63
C ASN A 228 2.47 -9.84 -10.91
N LYS A 229 3.20 -8.73 -10.76
CA LYS A 229 4.64 -8.70 -11.00
C LYS A 229 5.41 -9.15 -9.76
N LYS A 230 5.82 -10.41 -9.77
CA LYS A 230 6.89 -10.94 -8.93
C LYS A 230 8.11 -11.17 -9.82
N TYR A 231 9.31 -10.86 -9.33
CA TYR A 231 10.56 -11.15 -10.03
C TYR A 231 11.12 -12.51 -9.65
#